data_AF-A0A382TUV2-F1
#
_entry.id   AF-A0A382TUV2-F1
#
_cell.length_a   1.000
_cell.length_b   1.000
_cell.length_c   1.000
_cell.angle_alpha   90.00
_cell.angle_beta   90.00
_cell.angle_gamma   90.00
#
_symmetry.space_group_name_H-M   'P 1'
#
loop_
_entity.id
_entity.type
_entity.pdbx_description
1 polymer ?
#
loop_
_entity_poly.entity_id
_entity_poly.type
_entity_poly.pdbx_seq_one_letter_code
_entity_poly.pdbx_strand_id
1 'polypeptide(L)'
;MILVSTRTPIELYGKPNLSPTFFEKIYWKNYTKPFIDGVFGDYLLNSIIIATSNALLVTILAIMATYALSRFKIAGAETIFFWTMTNRMAPPAAFMLPLFLLYTKVFKFGDSTLFDTKIGLILLYCVFNLPFAIWLLKGIIDG
;
A
#
# COMPACT_ATOMS: atom_id res chain seq x y z
N MET A 1 -6.54 -13.58 14.85
CA MET A 1 -5.78 -12.35 15.15
C MET A 1 -6.27 -11.67 16.42
N ILE A 2 -7.57 -11.38 16.58
CA ILE A 2 -8.13 -10.74 17.79
C ILE A 2 -7.81 -11.52 19.08
N LEU A 3 -7.87 -12.85 19.01
CA LEU A 3 -7.59 -13.74 20.14
C LEU A 3 -6.11 -13.72 20.59
N VAL A 4 -5.19 -13.30 19.71
CA VAL A 4 -3.75 -13.23 20.00
C VAL A 4 -3.41 -11.86 20.59
N SER A 5 -4.03 -10.78 20.09
CA SER A 5 -3.77 -9.43 20.58
C SER A 5 -4.30 -9.16 22.00
N THR A 6 -5.29 -9.93 22.46
CA THR A 6 -5.85 -9.80 23.82
C THR A 6 -5.13 -10.62 24.88
N ARG A 7 -4.16 -11.48 24.50
CA ARG A 7 -3.44 -12.39 25.41
C ARG A 7 -2.23 -11.75 26.07
N THR A 8 -1.88 -12.21 27.26
CA THR A 8 -0.63 -11.79 27.90
C THR A 8 0.59 -12.38 27.18
N PRO A 9 1.78 -11.75 27.25
CA PRO A 9 2.99 -12.30 26.62
C PRO A 9 3.32 -13.73 27.07
N ILE A 10 3.03 -14.08 28.33
CA ILE A 10 3.23 -15.44 28.86
C ILE A 10 2.32 -16.47 28.16
N GLU A 11 1.07 -16.11 27.89
CA GLU A 11 0.08 -17.00 27.24
C GLU A 11 0.32 -17.19 25.74
N LEU A 12 1.10 -16.28 25.11
CA LEU A 12 1.47 -16.38 23.70
C LEU A 12 2.51 -17.48 23.44
N TYR A 13 3.40 -17.72 24.40
CA TYR A 13 4.44 -18.76 24.31
C TYR A 13 4.04 -20.09 24.95
N GLY A 14 2.85 -20.15 25.56
CA GLY A 14 2.31 -21.37 26.18
C GLY A 14 1.56 -22.28 25.21
N LYS A 15 1.07 -23.43 25.74
CA LYS A 15 0.19 -24.33 24.99
C LYS A 15 -1.08 -23.59 24.53
N PRO A 16 -1.53 -23.76 23.27
CA PRO A 16 -2.70 -23.07 22.76
C PRO A 16 -3.96 -23.54 23.51
N ASN A 17 -4.45 -22.69 24.41
CA ASN A 17 -5.71 -22.94 25.11
C ASN A 17 -6.87 -22.41 24.24
N LEU A 18 -7.83 -23.28 23.89
CA LEU A 18 -9.00 -22.99 23.04
C LEU A 18 -10.30 -22.87 23.85
N SER A 19 -10.21 -22.71 25.18
CA SER A 19 -11.38 -22.64 26.04
C SER A 19 -12.23 -21.38 25.78
N PRO A 20 -13.58 -21.48 25.89
CA PRO A 20 -14.50 -20.37 25.62
C PRO A 20 -14.47 -19.22 26.66
N THR A 21 -13.66 -19.34 27.71
CA THR A 21 -13.38 -18.29 28.73
C THR A 21 -12.54 -17.11 28.22
N PHE A 22 -12.36 -16.97 26.91
CA PHE A 22 -11.43 -16.00 26.30
C PHE A 22 -11.79 -14.53 26.53
N PHE A 23 -13.06 -14.20 26.78
CA PHE A 23 -13.49 -12.83 27.08
C PHE A 23 -13.26 -12.41 28.54
N GLU A 24 -12.97 -13.35 29.44
CA GLU A 24 -12.87 -13.06 30.87
C GLU A 24 -11.54 -12.41 31.25
N LYS A 25 -10.49 -12.55 30.43
CA LYS A 25 -9.15 -11.99 30.68
C LYS A 25 -8.62 -11.23 29.47
N ILE A 26 -9.21 -10.07 29.20
CA ILE A 26 -8.71 -9.16 28.15
C ILE A 26 -7.53 -8.36 28.69
N TYR A 27 -6.34 -8.53 28.08
CA TYR A 27 -5.15 -7.78 28.44
C TYR A 27 -5.02 -6.47 27.65
N TRP A 28 -5.68 -5.41 28.13
CA TRP A 28 -5.74 -4.09 27.50
C TRP A 28 -4.39 -3.37 27.35
N LYS A 29 -3.37 -3.79 28.11
CA LYS A 29 -2.02 -3.21 28.02
C LYS A 29 -1.38 -3.42 26.64
N ASN A 30 -1.74 -4.46 25.89
CA ASN A 30 -1.25 -4.65 24.52
C ASN A 30 -1.74 -3.58 23.55
N TYR A 31 -2.90 -2.97 23.83
CA TYR A 31 -3.49 -1.93 22.99
C TYR A 31 -3.02 -0.53 23.40
N THR A 32 -2.80 -0.30 24.69
CA THR A 32 -2.41 1.03 25.20
C THR A 32 -0.90 1.26 25.13
N LYS A 33 -0.08 0.22 25.36
CA LYS A 33 1.39 0.31 25.36
C LYS A 33 1.98 0.88 24.06
N PRO A 34 1.56 0.46 22.85
CA PRO A 34 2.10 1.02 21.61
C PRO A 34 1.90 2.53 21.48
N PHE A 35 0.76 3.06 21.95
CA PHE A 35 0.49 4.50 21.90
C PHE A 35 1.26 5.29 22.97
N ILE A 36 1.65 4.66 24.08
CA ILE A 36 2.41 5.30 25.17
C ILE A 36 3.92 5.31 24.89
N ASP A 37 4.46 4.26 24.26
CA ASP A 37 5.89 4.13 23.93
C ASP A 37 6.33 5.05 22.76
N GLY A 38 5.45 5.93 22.27
CA GLY A 38 5.73 7.10 21.44
C GLY A 38 5.90 6.85 19.93
N VAL A 39 6.64 5.82 19.54
CA VAL A 39 7.06 5.64 18.13
C VAL A 39 5.91 5.15 17.22
N PHE A 40 4.94 4.41 17.78
CA PHE A 40 3.83 3.85 17.01
C PHE A 40 2.92 4.94 16.42
N GLY A 41 2.70 6.03 17.16
CA GLY A 41 1.86 7.15 16.72
C GLY A 41 2.40 7.79 15.44
N ASP A 42 3.70 8.03 15.39
CA ASP A 42 4.37 8.62 14.22
C ASP A 42 4.29 7.68 13.00
N TYR A 43 4.51 6.38 13.19
CA TYR A 43 4.35 5.40 12.10
C TYR A 43 2.92 5.29 11.60
N LEU A 44 1.94 5.36 12.50
CA LEU A 44 0.52 5.35 12.15
C LEU A 44 0.17 6.61 11.33
N LEU A 45 0.61 7.79 11.77
CA LEU A 45 0.39 9.04 11.04
C LEU A 45 1.08 9.02 9.67
N ASN A 46 2.32 8.54 9.59
CA ASN A 46 3.02 8.36 8.32
C ASN A 46 2.23 7.46 7.37
N SER A 47 1.73 6.34 7.87
CA SER A 47 0.94 5.38 7.08
C SER A 47 -0.37 5.97 6.59
N ILE A 48 -1.10 6.72 7.44
CA ILE A 48 -2.34 7.40 7.06
C ILE A 48 -2.07 8.43 5.95
N ILE A 49 -1.06 9.28 6.13
CA ILE A 49 -0.69 10.30 5.13
C ILE A 49 -0.34 9.62 3.80
N ILE A 50 0.53 8.61 3.82
CA ILE A 50 0.96 7.90 2.61
C ILE A 50 -0.23 7.23 1.93
N ALA A 51 -1.08 6.52 2.69
CA ALA A 51 -2.22 5.80 2.13
C ALA A 51 -3.27 6.73 1.52
N THR A 52 -3.65 7.81 2.22
CA THR A 52 -4.65 8.77 1.73
C THR A 52 -4.13 9.55 0.51
N SER A 53 -2.89 10.05 0.55
CA SER A 53 -2.29 10.75 -0.58
C SER A 53 -2.14 9.84 -1.80
N ASN A 54 -1.71 8.59 -1.60
CA ASN A 54 -1.62 7.60 -2.68
C ASN A 54 -3.00 7.28 -3.28
N ALA A 55 -4.02 7.08 -2.45
CA ALA A 55 -5.37 6.80 -2.93
C ALA A 55 -5.90 7.94 -3.81
N LEU A 56 -5.77 9.20 -3.36
CA LEU A 56 -6.18 10.37 -4.15
C LEU A 56 -5.42 10.46 -5.48
N LEU A 57 -4.10 10.33 -5.44
CA LEU A 57 -3.25 10.42 -6.62
C LEU A 57 -3.59 9.32 -7.65
N VAL A 58 -3.68 8.07 -7.19
CA VAL A 58 -4.00 6.92 -8.05
C VAL A 58 -5.38 7.08 -8.66
N THR A 59 -6.38 7.50 -7.89
CA THR A 59 -7.74 7.68 -8.40
C THR A 59 -7.78 8.76 -9.49
N ILE A 60 -7.15 9.92 -9.27
CA ILE A 60 -7.13 11.00 -10.27
C ILE A 60 -6.46 10.52 -11.56
N LEU A 61 -5.27 9.92 -11.46
CA LEU A 61 -4.54 9.44 -12.62
C LEU A 61 -5.27 8.30 -13.35
N ALA A 62 -5.88 7.38 -12.60
CA ALA A 62 -6.63 6.27 -13.18
C ALA A 62 -7.89 6.76 -13.91
N ILE A 63 -8.61 7.74 -13.36
CA ILE A 63 -9.76 8.36 -14.05
C ILE A 63 -9.32 8.96 -15.38
N MET A 64 -8.23 9.74 -15.38
CA MET A 64 -7.71 10.35 -16.61
C MET A 64 -7.26 9.29 -17.63
N ALA A 65 -6.53 8.27 -17.20
CA ALA A 65 -6.04 7.20 -18.07
C ALA A 65 -7.17 6.34 -18.63
N THR A 66 -8.11 5.90 -17.80
CA THR A 66 -9.27 5.12 -18.24
C THR A 66 -10.15 5.92 -19.17
N TYR A 67 -10.46 7.18 -18.84
CA TYR A 67 -11.26 8.03 -19.72
C TYR A 67 -10.63 8.15 -21.11
N ALA A 68 -9.30 8.34 -21.14
CA ALA A 68 -8.58 8.43 -22.40
C ALA A 68 -8.64 7.12 -23.21
N LEU A 69 -8.42 5.98 -22.56
CA LEU A 69 -8.46 4.65 -23.20
C LEU A 69 -9.86 4.22 -23.65
N SER A 70 -10.91 4.67 -22.96
CA SER A 70 -12.29 4.30 -23.23
C SER A 70 -12.97 5.20 -24.27
N ARG A 71 -12.67 6.50 -24.28
CA ARG A 71 -13.40 7.49 -25.09
C ARG A 71 -12.64 7.95 -26.33
N PHE A 72 -11.30 7.99 -26.30
CA PHE A 72 -10.52 8.35 -27.49
C PHE A 72 -10.22 7.12 -28.35
N LYS A 73 -10.16 7.31 -29.66
CA LYS A 73 -9.74 6.29 -30.62
C LYS A 73 -8.21 6.17 -30.64
N ILE A 74 -7.65 5.65 -29.55
CA ILE A 74 -6.21 5.42 -29.41
C ILE A 74 -5.87 4.10 -30.12
N ALA A 75 -4.91 4.15 -31.04
CA ALA A 75 -4.40 2.94 -31.68
C ALA A 75 -3.73 2.03 -30.63
N GLY A 76 -4.21 0.79 -30.49
CA GLY A 76 -3.66 -0.17 -29.53
C GLY A 76 -4.13 0.03 -28.08
N ALA A 77 -5.25 0.73 -27.82
CA ALA A 77 -5.79 0.95 -26.48
C ALA A 77 -5.90 -0.34 -25.64
N GLU A 78 -6.40 -1.42 -26.24
CA GLU A 78 -6.52 -2.73 -25.58
C GLU A 78 -5.16 -3.37 -25.30
N THR A 79 -4.18 -3.21 -26.20
CA THR A 79 -2.81 -3.67 -25.99
C THR A 79 -2.15 -2.91 -24.84
N ILE A 80 -2.27 -1.58 -24.80
CA ILE A 80 -1.73 -0.74 -23.72
C ILE A 80 -2.34 -1.14 -22.38
N PHE A 81 -3.66 -1.36 -22.35
CA PHE A 81 -4.36 -1.81 -21.16
C PHE A 81 -3.85 -3.19 -20.68
N PHE A 82 -3.73 -4.15 -21.58
CA PHE A 82 -3.22 -5.49 -21.27
C PHE A 82 -1.77 -5.47 -20.74
N TRP A 83 -0.90 -4.67 -21.35
CA TRP A 83 0.48 -4.46 -20.89
C TRP A 83 0.53 -3.86 -19.48
N THR A 84 -0.32 -2.87 -19.21
CA THR A 84 -0.43 -2.22 -17.91
C THR A 84 -0.83 -3.23 -16.82
N MET A 85 -1.79 -4.11 -17.10
CA MET A 85 -2.22 -5.16 -16.18
C MET A 85 -1.15 -6.22 -15.94
N THR A 86 -0.43 -6.63 -16.99
CA THR A 86 0.63 -7.65 -16.90
C THR A 86 1.76 -7.20 -15.98
N ASN A 87 2.13 -5.91 -15.99
CA ASN A 87 3.15 -5.36 -15.10
C ASN A 87 2.84 -5.57 -13.61
N ARG A 88 1.57 -5.64 -13.20
CA ARG A 88 1.18 -5.90 -11.80
C ARG A 88 1.37 -7.35 -11.38
N MET A 89 1.40 -8.29 -12.32
CA MET A 89 1.59 -9.72 -12.03
C MET A 89 3.05 -10.07 -11.71
N ALA A 90 3.98 -9.20 -12.10
CA ALA A 90 5.38 -9.38 -11.79
C ALA A 90 5.63 -9.20 -10.28
N PRO A 91 6.52 -10.00 -9.68
CA PRO A 91 6.76 -9.95 -8.24
C PRO A 91 7.37 -8.60 -7.84
N PRO A 92 6.80 -7.88 -6.86
CA PRO A 92 7.32 -6.58 -6.41
C PRO A 92 8.80 -6.61 -6.01
N ALA A 93 9.25 -7.74 -5.45
CA ALA A 93 10.63 -7.95 -5.07
C ALA A 93 11.63 -7.83 -6.24
N ALA A 94 11.24 -8.23 -7.46
CA ALA A 94 12.10 -8.12 -8.64
C ALA A 94 12.38 -6.65 -9.02
N PHE A 95 11.46 -5.73 -8.69
CA PHE A 95 11.63 -4.31 -8.94
C PHE A 95 12.36 -3.58 -7.81
N MET A 96 12.61 -4.22 -6.67
CA MET A 96 13.18 -3.56 -5.49
C MET A 96 14.54 -2.95 -5.76
N LEU A 97 15.48 -3.71 -6.35
CA LEU A 97 16.82 -3.22 -6.66
C LEU A 97 16.80 -2.12 -7.75
N PRO A 98 16.11 -2.29 -8.89
CA PRO A 98 15.97 -1.22 -9.88
C PRO A 98 15.37 0.07 -9.30
N LEU A 99 14.30 -0.04 -8.52
CA LEU A 99 13.63 1.13 -7.94
C LEU A 99 14.48 1.80 -6.86
N PHE A 100 15.21 1.02 -6.05
CA PHE A 100 16.18 1.56 -5.11
C PHE A 100 17.26 2.38 -5.83
N LEU A 101 17.85 1.83 -6.90
CA LEU A 101 18.85 2.56 -7.70
C LEU A 101 18.26 3.81 -8.35
N LEU A 102 17.01 3.72 -8.82
CA LEU A 102 16.31 4.84 -9.43
C LEU A 102 16.04 5.96 -8.43
N TYR A 103 15.65 5.64 -7.19
CA TYR A 103 15.34 6.63 -6.15
C TYR A 103 16.60 7.25 -5.52
N THR A 104 17.72 6.52 -5.53
CA THR A 104 19.00 6.98 -4.95
C THR A 104 19.90 7.67 -5.95
N LYS A 105 19.93 7.23 -7.23
CA LYS A 105 20.86 7.73 -8.26
C LYS A 105 20.20 8.64 -9.30
N VAL A 106 18.95 8.36 -9.68
CA VAL A 106 18.29 9.08 -10.79
C VAL A 106 17.41 10.20 -10.26
N PHE A 107 16.50 9.90 -9.33
CA PHE A 107 15.64 10.90 -8.67
C PHE A 107 16.35 11.58 -7.51
N LYS A 108 17.49 12.20 -7.82
CA LYS A 108 18.27 13.04 -6.92
C LYS A 108 18.07 14.51 -7.31
N PHE A 109 17.53 15.29 -6.38
CA PHE A 109 17.28 16.71 -6.52
C PHE A 109 18.26 17.48 -5.62
N GLY A 110 19.42 17.85 -6.16
CA GLY A 110 20.51 18.41 -5.35
C GLY A 110 21.08 17.37 -4.40
N ASP A 111 21.11 17.64 -3.10
CA ASP A 111 21.54 16.68 -2.07
C ASP A 111 20.43 15.73 -1.61
N SER A 112 19.17 16.03 -1.95
CA SER A 112 18.01 15.24 -1.54
C SER A 112 17.71 14.12 -2.52
N THR A 113 17.39 12.94 -2.00
CA THR A 113 16.94 11.78 -2.80
C THR A 113 15.50 11.44 -2.47
N LEU A 114 14.80 10.73 -3.36
CA LEU A 114 13.46 10.19 -3.06
C LEU A 114 13.48 8.97 -2.14
N PHE A 115 14.67 8.42 -1.89
CA PHE A 115 14.87 7.29 -1.00
C PHE A 115 14.57 7.69 0.46
N ASP A 116 13.88 6.80 1.17
CA ASP A 116 13.45 7.00 2.57
C ASP A 116 12.58 8.25 2.80
N THR A 117 11.78 8.64 1.80
CA THR A 117 10.84 9.76 1.90
C THR A 117 9.39 9.32 1.75
N LYS A 118 8.46 10.04 2.39
CA LYS A 118 7.01 9.81 2.24
C LYS A 118 6.57 9.93 0.79
N ILE A 119 7.10 10.92 0.07
CA ILE A 119 6.78 11.18 -1.35
C ILE A 119 7.25 10.02 -2.21
N GLY A 120 8.47 9.52 -1.99
CA GLY A 120 8.98 8.33 -2.67
C GLY A 120 8.04 7.14 -2.47
N LEU A 121 7.62 6.86 -1.23
CA LEU A 121 6.69 5.76 -0.97
C LEU A 121 5.31 5.95 -1.63
N ILE A 122 4.78 7.17 -1.64
CA ILE A 122 3.51 7.48 -2.33
C ILE A 122 3.62 7.19 -3.84
N LEU A 123 4.70 7.65 -4.49
CA LEU A 123 4.91 7.42 -5.92
C LEU A 123 5.14 5.94 -6.24
N LEU A 124 5.89 5.25 -5.37
CA LEU A 124 6.12 3.81 -5.48
C LEU A 124 4.80 3.04 -5.46
N TYR A 125 3.97 3.28 -4.44
CA TYR A 125 2.65 2.65 -4.35
C TYR A 125 1.74 3.03 -5.50
N CYS A 126 1.84 4.25 -6.02
CA CYS A 126 1.07 4.68 -7.17
C CYS A 126 1.37 3.80 -8.39
N VAL A 127 2.63 3.53 -8.70
CA VAL A 127 3.03 2.70 -9.86
C VAL A 127 2.41 1.30 -9.80
N PHE A 128 2.39 0.68 -8.61
CA PHE A 128 1.84 -0.68 -8.45
C PHE A 128 0.30 -0.72 -8.38
N ASN A 129 -0.32 0.34 -7.86
CA ASN A 129 -1.78 0.41 -7.69
C ASN A 129 -2.50 0.92 -8.95
N LEU A 130 -1.84 1.72 -9.78
CA LEU A 130 -2.43 2.34 -10.96
C LEU A 130 -3.03 1.32 -11.95
N PRO A 131 -2.38 0.19 -12.29
CA PRO A 131 -2.97 -0.82 -13.18
C PRO A 131 -4.31 -1.35 -12.69
N PHE A 132 -4.41 -1.61 -11.37
CA PHE A 132 -5.65 -2.10 -10.77
C PHE A 132 -6.77 -1.07 -10.81
N ALA A 133 -6.44 0.18 -10.49
CA ALA A 133 -7.39 1.27 -10.50
C ALA A 133 -7.92 1.53 -11.92
N ILE A 134 -7.05 1.50 -12.93
CA ILE A 134 -7.46 1.64 -14.34
C ILE A 134 -8.40 0.50 -14.74
N TRP A 135 -8.07 -0.75 -14.40
CA TRP A 135 -8.90 -1.91 -14.68
C TRP A 135 -10.28 -1.83 -14.04
N LEU A 136 -10.35 -1.45 -12.76
CA LEU A 136 -11.61 -1.27 -12.04
C LEU A 136 -12.47 -0.18 -12.69
N LEU A 137 -11.89 0.98 -12.99
CA LEU A 137 -12.62 2.09 -13.59
C LEU A 137 -13.03 1.81 -15.03
N LYS A 138 -12.23 1.07 -15.82
CA LYS A 138 -12.58 0.71 -17.20
C LYS A 138 -13.85 -0.13 -17.23
N GLY A 139 -13.99 -1.08 -16.32
CA GLY A 139 -15.22 -1.87 -16.17
C GLY A 139 -16.47 -1.03 -15.84
N ILE A 140 -16.30 0.13 -15.20
CA ILE A 140 -17.40 1.06 -14.87
C ILE A 140 -17.69 2.02 -16.02
N ILE A 141 -16.67 2.49 -16.75
CA ILE A 141 -16.81 3.51 -17.80
C ILE A 141 -17.25 2.90 -19.14
N ASP A 142 -16.85 1.65 -19.42
CA ASP A 142 -17.18 0.93 -20.66
C ASP A 142 -18.52 0.19 -20.58
N GLY A 143 -19.02 -0.10 -19.36
CA GLY A 143 -20.33 -0.70 -19.10
C GLY A 143 -21.46 0.31 -19.17
#